data_AF-A0A6A8LVB8-F1
#
_entry.id   AF-A0A6A8LVB8-F1
#
_cell.length_a   1.000
_cell.length_b   1.000
_cell.length_c   1.000
_cell.angle_alpha   90.00
_cell.angle_beta   90.00
_cell.angle_gamma   90.00
#
_symmetry.space_group_name_H-M   'P 1'
#
loop_
_entity.id
_entity.type
_entity.pdbx_description
1 polymer ?
#
loop_
_entity_poly.entity_id
_entity_poly.type
_entity_poly.pdbx_seq_one_letter_code
_entity_poly.pdbx_strand_id
1 'polypeptide(L)'
;SRIGGGVGISLSNLRGAGDPIKGIDGAASGVLPVMKLLEDSFSYSNQLGQRQGAGVVYLNAFHPDVIAFLGAKKENADEKYR
;
A
#
# COMPACT_ATOMS: atom_id res chain seq x y z
N SER A 1 6.06 7.91 -11.17
CA SER A 1 5.58 9.24 -11.57
C SER A 1 6.44 9.74 -12.72
N ARG A 2 5.90 9.75 -13.95
CA ARG A 2 6.69 10.05 -15.16
C ARG A 2 7.30 11.46 -15.17
N ILE A 3 6.72 12.40 -14.41
CA ILE A 3 7.11 13.82 -14.37
C ILE A 3 8.01 14.12 -13.14
N GLY A 4 8.36 13.11 -12.34
CA GLY A 4 9.30 13.27 -11.22
C GLY A 4 8.69 13.86 -9.92
N GLY A 5 7.40 14.16 -9.90
CA GLY A 5 6.70 14.60 -8.68
C GLY A 5 6.31 13.43 -7.78
N GLY A 6 6.37 13.63 -6.46
CA GLY A 6 5.88 12.67 -5.47
C GLY A 6 4.35 12.65 -5.40
N VAL A 7 3.75 11.48 -5.17
CA VAL A 7 2.28 11.31 -5.09
C VAL A 7 1.87 10.81 -3.71
N GLY A 8 0.86 11.45 -3.13
CA GLY A 8 0.25 11.03 -1.87
C GLY A 8 -1.13 10.41 -2.09
N ILE A 9 -1.38 9.23 -1.52
CA ILE A 9 -2.65 8.49 -1.68
C ILE A 9 -3.20 8.14 -0.30
N SER A 10 -4.49 8.41 -0.06
CA SER A 10 -5.18 7.93 1.14
C SER A 10 -5.80 6.56 0.89
N LEU A 11 -5.49 5.58 1.74
CA LEU A 11 -6.01 4.21 1.69
C LEU A 11 -7.13 3.96 2.70
N SER A 12 -7.56 4.98 3.45
CA SER A 12 -8.53 4.86 4.55
C SER A 12 -9.93 4.40 4.14
N ASN A 13 -10.26 4.51 2.85
CA ASN A 13 -11.54 4.06 2.30
C ASN A 13 -11.51 2.63 1.77
N LEU A 14 -10.35 1.97 1.82
CA LEU A 14 -10.28 0.53 1.54
C LEU A 14 -10.93 -0.24 2.68
N ARG A 15 -11.45 -1.41 2.34
CA ARG A 15 -11.96 -2.36 3.32
C ARG A 15 -10.79 -3.07 4.02
N GLY A 16 -11.00 -3.52 5.25
CA GLY A 16 -10.01 -4.24 6.02
C GLY A 16 -9.74 -5.65 5.48
N ALA A 17 -8.63 -6.25 5.90
CA ALA A 17 -8.36 -7.66 5.66
C ALA A 17 -9.45 -8.52 6.31
N GLY A 18 -10.00 -9.48 5.55
CA GLY A 18 -11.07 -10.38 6.00
C GLY A 18 -12.49 -9.86 5.81
N ASP A 19 -12.68 -8.59 5.41
CA ASP A 19 -14.01 -8.06 5.11
C ASP A 19 -14.71 -8.82 3.96
N PRO A 20 -16.05 -8.93 3.99
CA PRO A 20 -16.78 -9.67 2.97
C PRO A 20 -16.74 -8.98 1.60
N ILE A 21 -16.64 -9.77 0.53
CA ILE A 21 -16.77 -9.29 -0.86
C ILE A 21 -17.93 -10.02 -1.52
N LYS A 22 -18.95 -9.26 -1.95
CA LYS A 22 -20.14 -9.81 -2.64
C LYS A 22 -20.80 -10.97 -1.85
N GLY A 23 -20.82 -10.88 -0.53
CA GLY A 23 -21.41 -11.90 0.35
C GLY A 23 -20.51 -13.10 0.67
N ILE A 24 -19.26 -13.10 0.20
CA ILE A 24 -18.25 -14.10 0.58
C ILE A 24 -17.42 -13.52 1.72
N ASP A 25 -17.56 -14.09 2.92
CA ASP A 25 -16.79 -13.72 4.11
C ASP A 25 -15.30 -14.05 3.95
N GLY A 26 -14.42 -13.25 4.55
CA GLY A 26 -12.97 -13.50 4.52
C GLY A 26 -12.29 -13.21 3.18
N ALA A 27 -13.00 -12.65 2.20
CA ALA A 27 -12.49 -12.49 0.84
C ALA A 27 -11.55 -11.29 0.65
N ALA A 28 -11.66 -10.24 1.47
CA ALA A 28 -10.83 -9.05 1.31
C ALA A 28 -9.39 -9.27 1.78
N SER A 29 -8.44 -8.80 0.97
CA SER A 29 -7.01 -8.92 1.25
C SER A 29 -6.42 -7.73 2.02
N GLY A 30 -7.23 -6.69 2.31
CA GLY A 30 -6.83 -5.51 3.06
C GLY A 30 -5.93 -4.52 2.30
N VAL A 31 -5.27 -3.65 3.07
CA VAL A 31 -4.49 -2.52 2.56
C VAL A 31 -3.09 -2.92 2.04
N LEU A 32 -2.45 -3.93 2.64
CA LEU A 32 -1.06 -4.30 2.33
C LEU A 32 -0.80 -4.67 0.86
N PRO A 33 -1.62 -5.51 0.19
CA PRO A 33 -1.39 -5.85 -1.22
C PRO A 33 -1.52 -4.64 -2.14
N VAL A 34 -2.40 -3.69 -1.80
CA VAL A 34 -2.56 -2.44 -2.56
C VAL A 34 -1.33 -1.56 -2.41
N MET A 35 -0.77 -1.45 -1.20
CA MET A 35 0.50 -0.75 -0.98
C MET A 35 1.63 -1.36 -1.81
N LYS A 36 1.72 -2.70 -1.86
CA LYS A 36 2.75 -3.37 -2.65
C LYS A 36 2.65 -3.05 -4.14
N LEU A 37 1.44 -3.10 -4.67
CA LEU A 37 1.18 -2.74 -6.07
C LEU A 37 1.54 -1.26 -6.38
N LEU A 38 1.29 -0.35 -5.43
CA LEU A 38 1.71 1.04 -5.56
C LEU A 38 3.24 1.17 -5.55
N GLU A 39 3.94 0.50 -4.63
CA GLU A 39 5.40 0.47 -4.58
C GLU A 39 6.00 -0.01 -5.90
N ASP A 40 5.52 -1.14 -6.44
CA ASP A 40 5.97 -1.68 -7.72
C ASP A 40 5.71 -0.68 -8.87
N SER A 41 4.54 -0.03 -8.86
CA SER A 41 4.19 1.00 -9.86
C SER A 41 5.12 2.22 -9.81
N PHE A 42 5.48 2.69 -8.61
CA PHE A 42 6.41 3.80 -8.43
C PHE A 42 7.85 3.42 -8.79
N SER A 43 8.26 2.19 -8.48
CA SER A 43 9.57 1.65 -8.82
C SER A 43 9.74 1.48 -10.33
N TYR A 44 8.69 0.99 -11.00
CA TYR A 44 8.63 0.88 -12.46
C TYR A 44 8.62 2.26 -13.13
N SER A 45 7.80 3.19 -12.63
CA SER A 45 7.69 4.56 -13.16
C SER A 45 8.78 5.48 -12.59
N ASN A 46 10.03 5.17 -12.93
CA ASN A 46 11.20 5.97 -12.61
C ASN A 46 11.46 7.07 -13.66
N GLN A 47 12.14 8.14 -13.26
CA GLN A 47 12.40 9.31 -14.10
C GLN A 47 13.51 9.01 -15.13
N LEU A 48 13.24 8.17 -16.13
CA LEU A 48 14.22 7.72 -17.13
C LEU A 48 15.49 7.13 -16.47
N GLY A 49 15.31 6.38 -15.38
CA GLY A 49 16.40 5.77 -14.61
C GLY A 49 17.19 6.71 -13.69
N GLN A 50 16.91 8.01 -13.67
CA GLN A 50 17.64 8.98 -12.83
C GLN A 50 17.23 8.96 -11.35
N ARG A 51 15.93 8.73 -11.07
CA ARG A 51 15.37 8.71 -9.72
C ARG A 51 14.22 7.71 -9.63
N GLN A 52 14.18 6.97 -8.52
CA GLN A 52 13.03 6.16 -8.16
C GLN A 52 11.79 7.05 -7.98
N GLY A 53 10.62 6.54 -8.35
CA GLY A 53 9.37 7.24 -8.09
C GLY A 53 9.16 7.42 -6.58
N ALA A 54 8.73 8.61 -6.17
CA ALA A 54 8.38 8.88 -4.78
C ALA A 54 6.86 8.74 -4.59
N GLY A 55 6.46 8.00 -3.56
CA GLY A 55 5.07 7.81 -3.18
C GLY A 55 4.93 7.81 -1.66
N VAL A 56 3.81 8.33 -1.17
CA VAL A 56 3.40 8.23 0.24
C VAL A 56 1.97 7.73 0.31
N VAL A 57 1.70 6.85 1.27
CA VAL A 57 0.36 6.34 1.55
C VAL A 57 -0.05 6.76 2.96
N TYR A 58 -1.29 7.22 3.10
CA TYR A 58 -1.88 7.63 4.35
C TYR A 58 -2.99 6.66 4.75
N LEU A 59 -3.04 6.30 6.03
CA LEU A 59 -4.09 5.46 6.60
C LEU A 59 -4.59 6.08 7.89
N ASN A 60 -5.91 6.05 8.09
CA ASN A 60 -6.52 6.47 9.35
C ASN A 60 -6.11 5.52 10.49
N ALA A 61 -5.78 6.08 11.65
CA ALA A 61 -5.38 5.31 12.84
C ALA A 61 -6.47 4.34 13.35
N PHE A 62 -7.74 4.59 13.01
CA PHE A 62 -8.87 3.73 13.35
C PHE A 62 -9.18 2.68 12.29
N HIS A 63 -8.39 2.59 11.21
CA HIS A 63 -8.58 1.56 10.19
C HIS A 63 -8.22 0.18 10.75
N PRO A 64 -8.99 -0.90 10.47
CA PRO A 64 -8.71 -2.24 11.00
C PRO A 64 -7.30 -2.74 10.69
N ASP A 65 -6.76 -2.40 9.51
CA ASP A 65 -5.41 -2.79 9.09
C ASP A 65 -4.27 -1.91 9.65
N VAL A 66 -4.53 -0.96 10.57
CA VAL A 66 -3.51 0.01 11.04
C VAL A 66 -2.25 -0.66 11.59
N ILE A 67 -2.39 -1.76 12.33
CA ILE A 67 -1.26 -2.47 12.92
C ILE A 67 -0.42 -3.16 11.84
N ALA A 68 -1.09 -3.76 10.86
CA ALA A 68 -0.45 -4.41 9.72
C ALA A 68 0.27 -3.37 8.84
N PHE A 69 -0.38 -2.23 8.58
CA PHE A 69 0.18 -1.09 7.86
C PHE A 69 1.49 -0.59 8.48
N LEU A 70 1.52 -0.39 9.81
CA LEU A 70 2.75 0.00 10.51
C LEU A 70 3.81 -1.12 10.50
N GLY A 71 3.36 -2.38 10.52
CA GLY A 71 4.23 -3.56 10.46
C GLY A 71 5.04 -3.68 9.17
N ALA A 72 4.52 -3.17 8.05
CA ALA A 72 5.17 -3.24 6.74
C ALA A 72 6.55 -2.57 6.70
N LYS A 73 6.82 -1.59 7.56
CA LYS A 73 8.11 -0.86 7.63
C LYS A 73 9.08 -1.40 8.67
N LYS A 74 8.77 -2.53 9.33
CA LYS A 74 9.74 -3.19 10.22
C LYS A 74 10.88 -3.78 9.40
N GLU A 75 12.11 -3.73 9.93
CA GLU A 75 13.26 -4.30 9.24
C GLU A 75 13.16 -5.83 9.03
N ASN A 76 12.48 -6.52 9.95
CA ASN A 76 12.24 -7.97 9.88
C ASN A 76 10.84 -8.30 9.35
N ALA A 77 10.20 -7.40 8.59
CA ALA A 77 8.93 -7.70 7.95
C ALA A 77 9.12 -8.76 6.84
N ASP A 78 8.10 -9.62 6.67
CA ASP A 78 8.03 -10.56 5.55
C ASP A 78 8.10 -9.78 4.22
N GLU A 79 9.01 -10.16 3.33
CA GLU A 79 9.25 -9.49 2.04
C GLU A 79 7.99 -9.35 1.18
N LYS A 80 7.02 -10.27 1.35
CA LYS A 80 5.75 -10.21 0.66
C LYS A 80 4.90 -8.99 1.06
N TYR A 81 5.11 -8.48 2.27
CA TYR A 81 4.35 -7.38 2.87
C TYR A 81 5.19 -6.13 3.15
N ARG A 82 6.47 -6.14 2.75
CA ARG A 82 7.42 -5.02 2.86
C ARG A 82 7.35 -4.10 1.64
#